data_AF-A0A3D1RRV1-F1
#
_entry.id   AF-A0A3D1RRV1-F1
#
_cell.length_a   1.000
_cell.length_b   1.000
_cell.length_c   1.000
_cell.angle_alpha   90.00
_cell.angle_beta   90.00
_cell.angle_gamma   90.00
#
_symmetry.space_group_name_H-M   'P 1'
#
loop_
_entity.id
_entity.type
_entity.pdbx_description
1 polymer ?
#
loop_
_entity_poly.entity_id
_entity_poly.type
_entity_poly.pdbx_seq_one_letter_code
_entity_poly.pdbx_strand_id
1 'polypeptide(L)'
;MGCCSEEKIKVEKEKQEKADLSLLGEVLAEYKGQAGSLVSVLQKAQDLYGYLPTAVLRHIAQELKVKPAKVYGVATFYTQFRLKPVGKYVILLCQGTACHVNGSERIETA
;
A
#
# COMPACT_ATOMS: atom_id res chain seq x y z
N MET A 1 -2.93 24.97 -24.75
CA MET A 1 -1.71 25.02 -23.91
C MET A 1 -1.99 25.89 -22.69
N GLY A 2 -2.12 25.31 -21.52
CA GLY A 2 -2.37 26.05 -20.28
C GLY A 2 -1.96 25.20 -19.09
N CYS A 3 -0.80 25.49 -18.54
CA CYS A 3 -0.32 25.00 -17.24
C CYS A 3 -1.30 25.41 -16.14
N CYS A 4 -2.01 24.45 -15.55
CA CYS A 4 -2.64 24.61 -14.22
C CYS A 4 -2.48 23.34 -13.34
N SER A 5 -1.62 22.39 -13.73
CA SER A 5 -1.52 21.09 -13.06
C SER A 5 -0.41 21.00 -12.01
N GLU A 6 0.45 22.01 -11.88
CA GLU A 6 1.64 21.94 -11.04
C GLU A 6 1.35 22.15 -9.54
N GLU A 7 0.30 22.89 -9.19
CA GLU A 7 -0.04 23.17 -7.78
C GLU A 7 -0.66 21.96 -7.07
N LYS A 8 -1.47 21.14 -7.76
CA LYS A 8 -2.06 19.92 -7.17
C LYS A 8 -1.01 18.85 -6.85
N ILE A 9 0.08 18.80 -7.62
CA ILE A 9 1.18 17.84 -7.39
C ILE A 9 1.98 18.20 -6.14
N LYS A 10 2.12 19.49 -5.79
CA LYS A 10 2.89 19.93 -4.63
C LYS A 10 2.18 19.61 -3.30
N VAL A 11 0.87 19.80 -3.24
CA VAL A 11 0.08 19.59 -2.00
C VAL A 11 -0.03 18.10 -1.62
N GLU A 12 -0.10 17.18 -2.60
CA GLU A 12 -0.08 15.73 -2.31
C GLU A 12 1.30 15.22 -1.89
N LYS A 13 2.39 15.84 -2.40
CA LYS A 13 3.78 15.47 -2.07
C LYS A 13 4.14 15.76 -0.62
N GLU A 14 3.75 16.92 -0.09
CA GLU A 14 4.14 17.35 1.27
C GLU A 14 3.51 16.49 2.38
N LYS A 15 2.32 15.92 2.16
CA LYS A 15 1.65 15.07 3.16
C LYS A 15 2.15 13.63 3.17
N GLN A 16 2.76 13.16 2.06
CA GLN A 16 3.35 11.82 1.95
C GLN A 16 4.77 11.72 2.55
N GLU A 17 5.42 12.85 2.84
CA GLU A 17 6.84 12.92 3.25
C GLU A 17 7.06 12.78 4.76
N LYS A 18 6.03 12.93 5.60
CA LYS A 18 6.09 12.78 7.07
C LYS A 18 5.56 11.42 7.55
N ALA A 19 5.95 10.33 6.91
CA ALA A 19 5.72 9.00 7.49
C ALA A 19 6.83 8.70 8.51
N ASP A 20 6.45 8.36 9.75
CA ASP A 20 7.41 8.01 10.81
C ASP A 20 8.11 6.69 10.49
N LEU A 21 9.28 6.76 9.85
CA LEU A 21 10.05 5.59 9.38
C LEU A 21 10.60 4.71 10.52
N SER A 22 10.53 5.15 11.77
CA SER A 22 11.04 4.42 12.94
C SER A 22 10.36 3.05 13.12
N LEU A 23 9.06 2.96 12.82
CA LEU A 23 8.28 1.72 12.96
C LEU A 23 8.71 0.63 11.98
N LEU A 24 9.38 1.00 10.88
CA LEU A 24 9.81 0.07 9.84
C LEU A 24 11.09 -0.68 10.21
N GLY A 25 11.90 -0.15 11.13
CA GLY A 25 13.20 -0.71 11.47
C GLY A 25 13.11 -2.15 12.02
N GLU A 26 12.14 -2.41 12.89
CA GLU A 26 11.92 -3.74 13.48
C GLU A 26 11.50 -4.77 12.43
N VAL A 27 10.56 -4.40 11.56
CA VAL A 27 10.09 -5.25 10.46
C VAL A 27 11.23 -5.58 9.50
N LEU A 28 12.02 -4.58 9.12
CA LEU A 28 13.13 -4.78 8.19
C LEU A 28 14.26 -5.63 8.80
N ALA A 29 14.48 -5.54 10.11
CA ALA A 29 15.44 -6.38 10.81
C ALA A 29 15.04 -7.87 10.76
N GLU A 30 13.75 -8.18 10.93
CA GLU A 30 13.23 -9.55 10.88
C GLU A 30 13.42 -10.21 9.50
N TYR A 31 13.25 -9.44 8.42
CA TYR A 31 13.29 -9.96 7.04
C TYR A 31 14.63 -9.71 6.32
N LYS A 32 15.64 -9.22 7.04
CA LYS A 32 16.95 -8.88 6.47
C LYS A 32 17.65 -10.12 5.92
N GLY A 33 18.00 -10.09 4.64
CA GLY A 33 18.72 -11.19 3.97
C GLY A 33 17.85 -12.36 3.51
N GLN A 34 16.53 -12.32 3.72
CA GLN A 34 15.62 -13.32 3.17
C GLN A 34 15.21 -12.95 1.74
N ALA A 35 15.55 -13.80 0.77
CA ALA A 35 15.10 -13.62 -0.59
C ALA A 35 13.58 -13.82 -0.69
N GLY A 36 12.88 -12.90 -1.36
CA GLY A 36 11.42 -12.99 -1.58
C GLY A 36 10.55 -12.39 -0.46
N SER A 37 11.14 -11.80 0.59
CA SER A 37 10.41 -11.21 1.71
C SER A 37 9.65 -9.91 1.39
N LEU A 38 9.77 -9.36 0.18
CA LEU A 38 9.21 -8.05 -0.18
C LEU A 38 7.70 -7.96 0.06
N VAL A 39 6.93 -9.00 -0.31
CA VAL A 39 5.47 -8.98 -0.10
C VAL A 39 5.13 -8.98 1.39
N SER A 40 5.82 -9.80 2.19
CA SER A 40 5.63 -9.86 3.64
C SER A 40 5.99 -8.54 4.33
N VAL A 41 7.08 -7.89 3.90
CA VAL A 41 7.49 -6.57 4.40
C VAL A 41 6.44 -5.51 4.04
N LEU A 42 5.90 -5.53 2.81
CA LEU A 42 4.85 -4.61 2.39
C LEU A 42 3.53 -4.83 3.16
N GLN A 43 3.19 -6.09 3.49
CA GLN A 43 2.04 -6.41 4.33
C GLN A 43 2.20 -5.85 5.74
N LYS A 44 3.32 -6.13 6.42
CA LYS A 44 3.58 -5.58 7.75
C LYS A 44 3.65 -4.05 7.75
N ALA A 45 4.26 -3.45 6.73
CA ALA A 45 4.27 -1.99 6.60
C ALA A 45 2.84 -1.45 6.45
N GLN A 46 2.00 -2.08 5.63
CA GLN A 46 0.60 -1.65 5.51
C GLN A 46 -0.18 -1.80 6.81
N ASP A 47 0.08 -2.83 7.61
CA ASP A 47 -0.57 -3.02 8.91
C ASP A 47 -0.18 -1.92 9.92
N LEU A 48 1.07 -1.44 9.85
CA LEU A 48 1.58 -0.37 10.72
C LEU A 48 1.02 1.02 10.34
N TYR A 49 0.99 1.35 9.04
CA TYR A 49 0.62 2.68 8.56
C TYR A 49 -0.83 2.78 8.05
N GLY A 50 -1.54 1.66 7.89
CA GLY A 50 -2.86 1.55 7.26
C GLY A 50 -2.87 1.72 5.73
N TYR A 51 -1.80 2.27 5.16
CA TYR A 51 -1.55 2.42 3.73
C TYR A 51 -0.05 2.56 3.49
N LEU A 52 0.37 2.51 2.21
CA LEU A 52 1.78 2.51 1.81
C LEU A 52 2.13 3.84 1.10
N PRO A 53 2.65 4.85 1.82
CA PRO A 53 3.12 6.07 1.19
C PRO A 53 4.42 5.85 0.41
N THR A 54 4.64 6.71 -0.60
CA THR A 54 5.82 6.74 -1.47
C THR A 54 7.14 6.75 -0.68
N ALA A 55 7.20 7.45 0.46
CA ALA A 55 8.38 7.51 1.32
C ALA A 55 8.71 6.14 1.93
N VAL A 56 7.70 5.42 2.45
CA VAL A 56 7.83 4.08 3.02
C VAL A 56 8.32 3.08 1.97
N LEU A 57 7.71 3.09 0.78
CA LEU A 57 8.12 2.18 -0.31
C LEU A 57 9.57 2.41 -0.75
N ARG A 58 10.02 3.67 -0.77
CA ARG A 58 11.41 4.04 -1.09
C ARG A 58 12.37 3.56 -0.01
N HIS A 59 12.00 3.70 1.26
CA HIS A 59 12.81 3.23 2.38
C HIS A 59 12.97 1.70 2.35
N ILE A 60 11.87 0.97 2.16
CA ILE A 60 11.88 -0.49 1.98
C ILE A 60 12.80 -0.91 0.81
N ALA A 61 12.76 -0.17 -0.30
CA ALA A 61 13.60 -0.45 -1.46
C ALA A 61 15.11 -0.33 -1.13
N GLN A 62 15.49 0.71 -0.38
CA GLN A 62 16.87 0.94 0.04
C GLN A 62 17.37 -0.18 0.97
N GLU A 63 16.56 -0.54 1.97
CA GLU A 63 16.92 -1.52 3.00
C GLU A 63 17.00 -2.95 2.44
N LEU A 64 16.09 -3.32 1.56
CA LEU A 64 16.10 -4.62 0.87
C LEU A 64 17.04 -4.66 -0.36
N LYS A 65 17.74 -3.56 -0.67
CA LYS A 65 18.63 -3.42 -1.85
C LYS A 65 17.95 -3.81 -3.16
N VAL A 66 16.67 -3.46 -3.32
CA VAL A 66 15.89 -3.68 -4.54
C VAL A 66 15.59 -2.36 -5.24
N LYS A 67 15.45 -2.39 -6.57
CA LYS A 67 15.11 -1.19 -7.34
C LYS A 67 13.74 -0.66 -6.87
N PRO A 68 13.59 0.66 -6.62
CA PRO A 68 12.31 1.25 -6.23
C PRO A 68 11.18 0.88 -7.21
N ALA A 69 11.45 0.91 -8.51
CA ALA A 69 10.48 0.53 -9.54
C ALA A 69 9.91 -0.89 -9.35
N LYS A 70 10.71 -1.85 -8.85
CA LYS A 70 10.25 -3.21 -8.56
C LYS A 70 9.29 -3.23 -7.37
N VAL A 71 9.59 -2.45 -6.32
CA VAL A 71 8.74 -2.32 -5.13
C VAL A 71 7.41 -1.67 -5.50
N TYR A 72 7.44 -0.57 -6.26
CA TYR A 72 6.23 0.05 -6.80
C TYR A 72 5.43 -0.92 -7.66
N GLY A 73 6.09 -1.64 -8.57
CA GLY A 73 5.44 -2.65 -9.41
C GLY A 73 4.68 -3.69 -8.60
N VAL A 74 5.31 -4.25 -7.55
CA VAL A 74 4.67 -5.22 -6.64
C VAL A 74 3.51 -4.58 -5.87
N ALA A 75 3.71 -3.37 -5.34
CA ALA A 75 2.69 -2.64 -4.59
C ALA A 75 1.47 -2.28 -5.46
N THR A 76 1.65 -2.04 -6.76
CA THR A 76 0.55 -1.79 -7.71
C THR A 76 -0.06 -3.06 -8.30
N PHE A 77 0.69 -4.16 -8.32
CA PHE A 77 0.26 -5.43 -8.90
C PHE A 77 -0.77 -6.14 -8.03
N TYR A 78 -0.55 -6.17 -6.71
CA TYR A 78 -1.50 -6.78 -5.78
C TYR A 78 -2.57 -5.77 -5.35
N THR A 79 -3.83 -6.11 -5.63
CA THR A 79 -5.00 -5.30 -5.25
C THR A 79 -5.21 -5.17 -3.75
N GLN A 80 -4.52 -5.98 -2.93
CA GLN A 80 -4.53 -5.88 -1.46
C GLN A 80 -3.83 -4.61 -0.97
N PHE A 81 -2.82 -4.13 -1.70
CA PHE A 81 -2.04 -2.97 -1.26
C PHE A 81 -2.76 -1.66 -1.55
N ARG A 82 -2.64 -0.72 -0.62
CA ARG A 82 -3.30 0.58 -0.61
C ARG A 82 -2.22 1.65 -0.64
N LEU A 83 -2.13 2.40 -1.74
CA LEU A 83 -1.19 3.51 -1.89
C LEU A 83 -1.75 4.84 -1.39
N LYS A 84 -3.04 4.86 -1.07
CA LYS A 84 -3.78 6.03 -0.60
C LYS A 84 -4.42 5.71 0.76
N PRO A 85 -4.59 6.73 1.62
CA PRO A 85 -5.25 6.54 2.91
C PRO A 85 -6.67 6.02 2.70
N VAL A 86 -7.05 5.04 3.51
CA VAL A 86 -8.39 4.43 3.54
C VAL A 86 -9.13 4.84 4.81
N GLY A 87 -10.45 4.69 4.82
CA GLY A 87 -11.26 4.92 6.01
C GLY A 87 -10.98 3.91 7.13
N LYS A 88 -11.61 4.11 8.29
CA LYS A 88 -11.46 3.24 9.47
C LYS A 88 -11.84 1.77 9.19
N TYR A 89 -12.80 1.54 8.30
CA TYR A 89 -13.30 0.22 7.98
C TYR A 89 -13.15 -0.04 6.47
N VAL A 90 -12.56 -1.18 6.14
CA VAL A 90 -12.46 -1.68 4.76
C VAL A 90 -13.42 -2.86 4.64
N ILE A 91 -14.53 -2.65 3.93
CA ILE A 91 -15.54 -3.68 3.71
C ILE A 91 -15.26 -4.33 2.34
N LEU A 92 -15.06 -5.64 2.34
CA LEU A 92 -14.81 -6.45 1.14
C LEU A 92 -16.00 -7.39 0.94
N LEU A 93 -16.85 -7.09 -0.04
CA LEU A 93 -17.97 -7.94 -0.41
C LEU A 93 -17.55 -8.88 -1.55
N CYS A 94 -17.75 -10.19 -1.34
CA CYS A 94 -17.49 -11.19 -2.36
C CYS A 94 -18.50 -11.07 -3.50
N GLN A 95 -18.01 -10.86 -4.72
CA GLN A 95 -18.79 -10.84 -5.97
C GLN A 95 -18.44 -12.04 -6.88
N GLY A 96 -17.87 -13.11 -6.31
CA GLY A 96 -17.61 -14.35 -7.04
C GLY A 96 -18.90 -15.13 -7.32
N THR A 97 -18.86 -16.05 -8.28
CA THR A 97 -20.05 -16.83 -8.72
C THR A 97 -20.71 -17.58 -7.56
N ALA A 98 -19.92 -18.19 -6.68
CA ALA A 98 -20.44 -18.89 -5.49
C ALA A 98 -21.18 -17.96 -4.51
N CYS A 99 -20.69 -16.73 -4.33
CA CYS A 99 -21.32 -15.74 -3.47
C CYS A 99 -22.57 -15.15 -4.12
N HIS A 100 -22.52 -14.92 -5.44
CA HIS A 100 -23.63 -14.41 -6.24
C HIS A 100 -24.85 -15.34 -6.17
N VAL A 101 -24.66 -16.66 -6.39
CA VAL A 101 -25.78 -17.63 -6.31
C VAL A 101 -26.32 -17.80 -4.89
N ASN A 102 -25.51 -17.53 -3.85
CA ASN A 102 -25.93 -17.57 -2.45
C ASN A 102 -26.62 -16.26 -1.99
N GLY A 103 -26.81 -15.31 -2.92
CA GLY A 103 -27.52 -14.07 -2.70
C GLY A 103 -26.69 -12.99 -2.00
N SER A 104 -25.42 -12.81 -2.38
CA SER A 104 -24.54 -11.72 -1.91
C SER A 104 -25.13 -10.32 -2.15
N GLU A 105 -25.99 -10.16 -3.15
CA GLU A 105 -26.71 -8.92 -3.47
C GLU A 105 -27.57 -8.41 -2.30
N ARG A 106 -28.09 -9.33 -1.46
CA ARG A 106 -28.84 -8.96 -0.25
C ARG A 106 -27.97 -8.28 0.81
N ILE A 107 -26.66 -8.52 0.79
CA ILE A 107 -25.70 -7.89 1.71
C ILE A 107 -25.27 -6.53 1.17
N GLU A 108 -25.23 -6.36 -0.15
CA GLU A 108 -24.88 -5.08 -0.79
C GLU A 108 -25.93 -3.99 -0.55
N THR A 109 -27.19 -4.39 -0.44
CA THR A 109 -28.36 -3.50 -0.35
C THR A 109 -28.85 -3.25 1.09
N ALA A 110 -28.21 -3.89 2.08
CA ALA A 110 -28.53 -3.77 3.50
C ALA A 110 -27.89 -2.53 4.14
#